data_AF-E3LAL7-F1
#
_entry.id   AF-E3LAL7-F1
#
_cell.length_a   1.000
_cell.length_b   1.000
_cell.length_c   1.000
_cell.angle_alpha   90.00
_cell.angle_beta   90.00
_cell.angle_gamma   90.00
#
_symmetry.space_group_name_H-M   'P 1'
#
loop_
_entity.id
_entity.type
_entity.pdbx_description
1 polymer ?
#
loop_
_entity_poly.entity_id
_entity_poly.type
_entity_poly.pdbx_seq_one_letter_code
_entity_poly.pdbx_strand_id
1 'polypeptide(L)'
;MVQGVLEIDLQETMLLSAVLLVILGASTTWAAHKIDVVNHCRERFSMQIPGHGVIASVGNNCDTNGVPCTAAEFALVSGISSADITLIPPHRYNHSLRITLTNGQSKSCQHANCPTAFHQDGNDGMYQIQEANNPNSGIKLEFCY
;
A
#
# COMPACT_ATOMS: atom_id res chain seq x y z
N MET A 1 10.46 -75.12 27.61
CA MET A 1 10.98 -74.65 28.90
C MET A 1 12.50 -74.62 28.81
N VAL A 2 13.07 -73.50 28.35
CA VAL A 2 14.47 -73.11 28.57
C VAL A 2 14.47 -71.58 28.57
N GLN A 3 15.03 -71.04 29.65
CA GLN A 3 15.23 -69.62 29.94
C GLN A 3 16.50 -69.17 29.20
N GLY A 4 16.42 -68.10 28.42
CA GLY A 4 17.57 -67.47 27.77
C GLY A 4 17.47 -65.96 27.97
N VAL A 5 18.29 -65.44 28.89
CA VAL A 5 18.49 -64.00 29.08
C VAL A 5 19.42 -63.54 27.96
N LEU A 6 18.94 -62.63 27.11
CA LEU A 6 19.75 -61.95 26.11
C LEU A 6 19.97 -60.51 26.61
N GLU A 7 21.15 -60.24 27.14
CA GLU A 7 21.63 -58.87 27.31
C GLU A 7 21.86 -58.27 25.92
N ILE A 8 21.12 -57.21 25.60
CA ILE A 8 21.38 -56.38 24.42
C ILE A 8 21.99 -55.09 24.92
N ASP A 9 23.26 -54.93 24.58
CA ASP A 9 24.13 -53.79 24.84
C ASP A 9 23.53 -52.52 24.23
N LEU A 10 23.43 -51.46 25.05
CA LEU A 10 22.70 -50.23 24.74
C LEU A 10 23.66 -49.21 24.10
N GLN A 11 24.09 -49.45 22.87
CA GLN A 11 24.85 -48.45 22.11
C GLN A 11 24.46 -48.48 20.63
N GLU A 12 24.03 -47.32 20.14
CA GLU A 12 23.65 -47.01 18.74
C GLU A 12 22.19 -47.27 18.30
N THR A 13 21.23 -46.57 18.92
CA THR A 13 19.92 -46.30 18.29
C THR A 13 19.49 -44.84 18.52
N MET A 14 20.32 -43.89 18.05
CA MET A 14 19.96 -42.46 17.98
C MET A 14 20.06 -41.91 16.56
N LEU A 15 19.67 -42.67 15.54
CA LEU A 15 19.75 -42.21 14.14
C LEU A 15 18.47 -42.37 13.33
N LEU A 16 17.34 -42.71 13.96
CA LEU A 16 16.07 -42.92 13.24
C LEU A 16 14.89 -42.09 13.77
N SER A 17 15.14 -40.87 14.28
CA SER A 17 14.08 -39.93 14.65
C SER A 17 14.38 -38.49 14.23
N ALA A 18 14.90 -38.29 13.01
CA ALA A 18 15.23 -36.97 12.47
C ALA A 18 14.67 -36.70 11.06
N VAL A 19 13.66 -37.46 10.60
CA VAL A 19 13.15 -37.33 9.22
C VAL A 19 11.65 -37.00 9.13
N LEU A 20 11.01 -36.52 10.20
CA LEU A 20 9.59 -36.14 10.14
C LEU A 20 9.26 -34.81 10.85
N LEU A 21 10.03 -33.78 10.54
CA LEU A 21 9.64 -32.38 10.75
C LEU A 21 9.92 -31.62 9.45
N VAL A 22 9.25 -32.04 8.36
CA VAL A 22 9.05 -31.16 7.21
C VAL A 22 8.10 -30.09 7.69
N ILE A 23 8.72 -29.02 8.17
CA ILE A 23 8.11 -27.73 8.50
C ILE A 23 7.24 -27.34 7.30
N LEU A 24 5.92 -27.51 7.43
CA LEU A 24 4.92 -26.83 6.61
C LEU A 24 5.01 -25.33 6.93
N GLY A 25 6.07 -24.69 6.44
CA GLY A 25 6.18 -23.26 6.40
C GLY A 25 5.15 -22.77 5.40
N ALA A 26 3.97 -22.41 5.88
CA ALA A 26 3.00 -21.67 5.10
C ALA A 26 3.65 -20.32 4.75
N SER A 27 4.17 -20.20 3.53
CA SER A 27 4.67 -18.95 2.98
C SER A 27 3.51 -17.97 2.91
N THR A 28 3.40 -17.06 3.88
CA THR A 28 2.47 -15.93 3.77
C THR A 28 2.97 -15.05 2.63
N THR A 29 2.31 -15.07 1.48
CA THR A 29 2.55 -14.11 0.42
C THR A 29 2.04 -12.76 0.91
N TRP A 30 2.93 -11.95 1.47
CA TRP A 30 2.64 -10.56 1.80
C TRP A 30 2.27 -9.84 0.49
N ALA A 31 1.06 -9.26 0.42
CA ALA A 31 0.72 -8.37 -0.67
C ALA A 31 1.67 -7.17 -0.61
N ALA A 32 2.52 -7.02 -1.62
CA ALA A 32 3.50 -5.95 -1.69
C ALA A 32 2.94 -4.84 -2.57
N HIS A 33 2.61 -3.70 -1.95
CA HIS A 33 2.18 -2.52 -2.67
C HIS A 33 3.38 -1.65 -3.05
N LYS A 34 3.38 -1.15 -4.29
CA LYS A 34 4.38 -0.17 -4.74
C LYS A 34 3.75 1.22 -4.80
N ILE A 35 4.42 2.20 -4.18
CA ILE A 35 4.13 3.61 -4.35
C ILE A 35 5.26 4.23 -5.18
N ASP A 36 4.93 4.80 -6.33
CA ASP A 36 5.84 5.56 -7.18
C ASP A 36 5.49 7.05 -7.06
N VAL A 37 6.48 7.91 -6.83
CA VAL A 37 6.28 9.34 -6.66
C VAL A 37 7.20 10.09 -7.60
N VAL A 38 6.61 10.93 -8.45
CA VAL A 38 7.31 11.84 -9.34
C VAL A 38 6.95 13.27 -8.97
N ASN A 39 7.91 14.03 -8.48
CA ASN A 39 7.72 15.42 -8.05
C ASN A 39 8.47 16.36 -9.00
N HIS A 40 7.76 16.99 -9.94
CA HIS A 40 8.33 17.98 -10.85
C HIS A 40 8.30 19.41 -10.28
N CYS A 41 7.61 19.64 -9.15
CA CYS A 41 7.44 20.97 -8.57
C CYS A 41 8.73 21.54 -7.98
N ARG A 42 9.71 20.68 -7.68
CA ARG A 42 10.96 21.04 -6.96
C ARG A 42 10.70 21.67 -5.57
N GLU A 43 9.56 21.36 -4.98
CA GLU A 43 9.17 21.74 -3.62
C GLU A 43 9.17 20.52 -2.70
N ARG A 44 9.01 20.76 -1.39
CA ARG A 44 8.95 19.70 -0.38
C ARG A 44 7.80 18.73 -0.67
N PHE A 45 8.14 17.44 -0.73
CA PHE A 45 7.18 16.34 -0.70
C PHE A 45 6.89 15.95 0.75
N SER A 46 5.61 15.68 1.06
CA SER A 46 5.18 15.14 2.35
C SER A 46 4.24 13.95 2.12
N MET A 47 4.44 12.88 2.87
CA MET A 47 3.55 11.73 2.91
C MET A 47 3.40 11.27 4.36
N GLN A 48 2.15 11.07 4.80
CA GLN A 48 1.83 10.49 6.09
C GLN A 48 1.16 9.13 5.88
N ILE A 49 1.67 8.09 6.56
CA ILE A 49 1.19 6.71 6.44
C ILE A 49 0.56 6.27 7.78
N PRO A 50 -0.67 6.72 8.13
CA PRO A 50 -1.44 6.05 9.17
C PRO A 50 -1.88 4.67 8.65
N GLY A 51 -1.89 3.63 9.49
CA GLY A 51 -1.96 2.22 9.06
C GLY A 51 -3.11 1.77 8.13
N HIS A 52 -4.06 2.63 7.76
CA HIS A 52 -5.19 2.33 6.88
C HIS A 52 -5.48 3.35 5.77
N GLY A 53 -4.73 4.46 5.70
CA GLY A 53 -4.91 5.49 4.68
C GLY A 53 -3.62 6.29 4.55
N VAL A 54 -3.35 6.89 3.41
CA VAL A 54 -2.12 7.63 3.16
C VAL A 54 -2.52 8.95 2.53
N ILE A 55 -1.95 10.03 3.05
CA ILE A 55 -2.09 11.35 2.47
C ILE A 55 -0.74 11.83 1.99
N ALA A 56 -0.69 12.35 0.77
CA ALA A 56 0.53 12.87 0.17
C ALA A 56 0.28 14.19 -0.54
N SER A 57 1.23 15.12 -0.39
CA SER A 57 1.16 16.44 -1.02
C SER A 57 2.55 16.96 -1.37
N VAL A 58 2.58 17.98 -2.22
CA VAL A 58 3.79 18.76 -2.52
C VAL A 58 3.51 20.22 -2.25
N GLY A 59 4.40 20.85 -1.48
CA GLY A 59 4.44 22.30 -1.33
C GLY A 59 5.17 22.76 -0.08
N ASN A 60 5.73 23.95 -0.12
CA ASN A 60 6.50 24.50 1.01
C ASN A 60 5.64 24.89 2.23
N ASN A 61 4.34 25.12 2.03
CA ASN A 61 3.40 25.56 3.06
C ASN A 61 2.33 24.51 3.41
N CYS A 62 2.54 23.26 3.03
CA CYS A 62 1.65 22.15 3.37
C CYS A 62 2.09 21.51 4.70
N ASP A 63 1.14 21.23 5.58
CA ASP A 63 1.37 20.40 6.76
C ASP A 63 1.43 18.91 6.40
N THR A 64 1.58 18.05 7.41
CA THR A 64 1.67 16.59 7.21
C THR A 64 0.36 15.95 6.74
N ASN A 65 -0.77 16.63 6.97
CA ASN A 65 -2.07 16.23 6.43
C ASN A 65 -2.27 16.81 5.03
N GLY A 66 -1.27 17.43 4.41
CA GLY A 66 -1.40 18.04 3.08
C GLY A 66 -2.27 19.29 3.05
N VAL A 67 -2.57 19.90 4.19
CA VAL A 67 -3.32 21.16 4.26
C VAL A 67 -2.34 22.33 4.17
N PRO A 68 -2.61 23.38 3.37
CA PRO A 68 -3.81 23.61 2.57
C PRO A 68 -3.50 23.39 1.08
N CYS A 69 -3.04 22.21 0.71
CA CYS A 69 -2.55 21.89 -0.63
C CYS A 69 -3.44 20.87 -1.32
N THR A 70 -3.25 20.72 -2.64
CA THR A 70 -3.77 19.56 -3.38
C THR A 70 -3.17 18.32 -2.75
N ALA A 71 -3.99 17.39 -2.28
CA ALA A 71 -3.54 16.17 -1.65
C ALA A 71 -4.06 14.92 -2.38
N ALA A 72 -3.21 13.90 -2.47
CA ALA A 72 -3.61 12.55 -2.81
C ALA A 72 -4.02 11.85 -1.53
N GLU A 73 -5.22 11.28 -1.49
CA GLU A 73 -5.66 10.35 -0.45
C GLU A 73 -5.72 8.96 -1.06
N PHE A 74 -5.12 7.96 -0.41
CA PHE A 74 -5.11 6.60 -0.94
C PHE A 74 -4.92 5.54 0.13
N ALA A 75 -5.40 4.33 -0.14
CA ALA A 75 -5.20 3.17 0.72
C ALA A 75 -4.67 1.98 -0.10
N LEU A 76 -3.76 1.24 0.51
CA LEU A 76 -3.08 0.08 -0.06
C LEU A 76 -3.21 -1.08 0.93
N VAL A 77 -4.23 -1.92 0.74
CA VAL A 77 -4.59 -2.97 1.70
C VAL A 77 -4.88 -4.27 0.97
N SER A 78 -4.11 -5.31 1.26
CA SER A 78 -4.39 -6.71 0.85
C SER A 78 -4.70 -6.89 -0.65
N GLY A 79 -3.92 -6.23 -1.51
CA GLY A 79 -4.13 -6.32 -2.97
C GLY A 79 -5.27 -5.44 -3.51
N ILE A 80 -5.69 -4.46 -2.71
CA ILE A 80 -6.58 -3.37 -3.11
C ILE A 80 -5.80 -2.06 -3.04
N SER A 81 -5.81 -1.31 -4.14
CA SER A 81 -5.39 0.09 -4.17
C SER A 81 -6.61 0.95 -4.43
N SER A 82 -6.89 1.92 -3.56
CA SER A 82 -7.92 2.95 -3.78
C SER A 82 -7.29 4.31 -3.63
N ALA A 83 -7.72 5.28 -4.44
CA ALA A 83 -7.14 6.61 -4.40
C ALA A 83 -8.09 7.67 -4.94
N ASP A 84 -7.89 8.89 -4.47
CA ASP A 84 -8.56 10.09 -4.92
C ASP A 84 -7.70 11.33 -4.70
N ILE A 85 -8.17 12.45 -5.25
CA ILE A 85 -7.57 13.76 -5.07
C ILE A 85 -8.56 14.58 -4.25
N THR A 86 -8.11 15.16 -3.14
CA THR A 86 -8.96 15.98 -2.28
C THR A 86 -8.63 17.46 -2.38
N LEU A 87 -9.68 18.25 -2.55
CA LEU A 87 -9.74 19.71 -2.45
C LEU A 87 -10.87 20.13 -1.48
N ILE A 88 -11.30 19.22 -0.60
CA ILE A 88 -12.26 19.51 0.45
C ILE A 88 -11.61 20.51 1.43
N PRO A 89 -12.18 21.71 1.68
CA PRO A 89 -11.60 22.67 2.60
C PRO A 89 -11.28 22.03 3.97
N PRO A 90 -10.08 22.25 4.54
CA PRO A 90 -9.13 23.32 4.21
C PRO A 90 -8.11 23.00 3.09
N HIS A 91 -8.23 21.87 2.39
CA HIS A 91 -7.46 21.63 1.17
C HIS A 91 -7.87 22.60 0.06
N ARG A 92 -6.90 23.00 -0.75
CA ARG A 92 -7.12 23.87 -1.91
C ARG A 92 -6.05 23.59 -2.95
N TYR A 93 -6.38 23.92 -4.20
CA TYR A 93 -5.44 23.72 -5.28
C TYR A 93 -4.19 24.59 -5.10
N ASN A 94 -3.02 23.95 -5.13
CA ASN A 94 -1.72 24.64 -5.20
C ASN A 94 -0.92 24.17 -6.43
N HIS A 95 -0.86 22.86 -6.66
CA HIS A 95 -0.13 22.22 -7.76
C HIS A 95 -0.99 21.16 -8.44
N SER A 96 -0.65 20.86 -9.70
CA SER A 96 -1.30 19.77 -10.43
C SER A 96 -0.89 18.42 -9.85
N LEU A 97 -1.84 17.48 -9.80
CA LEU A 97 -1.64 16.11 -9.32
C LEU A 97 -2.34 15.12 -10.25
N ARG A 98 -1.62 14.07 -10.65
CA ARG A 98 -2.16 12.88 -11.33
C ARG A 98 -1.88 11.64 -10.49
N ILE A 99 -2.90 10.83 -10.34
CA ILE A 99 -2.85 9.51 -9.71
C ILE A 99 -3.09 8.46 -10.80
N THR A 100 -2.26 7.42 -10.82
CA THR A 100 -2.45 6.27 -11.72
C THR A 100 -2.28 4.97 -10.95
N LEU A 101 -3.25 4.06 -11.05
CA LEU A 101 -3.16 2.71 -10.48
C LEU A 101 -2.45 1.74 -11.44
N THR A 102 -2.01 0.58 -10.96
CA THR A 102 -1.31 -0.43 -11.78
C THR A 102 -2.17 -0.91 -12.95
N ASN A 103 -3.50 -0.98 -12.79
CA ASN A 103 -4.44 -1.32 -13.85
C ASN A 103 -4.68 -0.22 -14.90
N GLY A 104 -4.02 0.93 -14.79
CA GLY A 104 -4.13 2.06 -15.72
C GLY A 104 -5.28 3.03 -15.44
N GLN A 105 -6.12 2.80 -14.43
CA GLN A 105 -7.08 3.80 -13.98
C GLN A 105 -6.35 5.05 -13.48
N SER A 106 -6.88 6.22 -13.80
CA SER A 106 -6.24 7.48 -13.45
C SER A 106 -7.24 8.59 -13.15
N LYS A 107 -6.85 9.46 -12.22
CA LYS A 107 -7.51 10.73 -11.89
C LYS A 107 -6.46 11.82 -11.88
N SER A 108 -6.87 13.03 -12.26
CA SER A 108 -5.92 14.11 -12.43
C SER A 108 -6.60 15.46 -12.21
N CYS A 109 -5.93 16.40 -11.57
CA CYS A 109 -6.44 17.73 -11.27
C CYS A 109 -5.38 18.78 -11.62
N GLN A 110 -5.73 19.74 -12.49
CA GLN A 110 -4.81 20.77 -13.01
C GLN A 110 -5.26 22.21 -12.68
N HIS A 111 -6.36 22.36 -11.94
CA HIS A 111 -6.88 23.66 -11.54
C HIS A 111 -7.85 23.54 -10.37
N ALA A 112 -8.13 24.65 -9.70
CA ALA A 112 -8.97 24.72 -8.50
C ALA A 112 -10.36 24.09 -8.64
N ASN A 113 -10.99 24.14 -9.81
CA ASN A 113 -12.34 23.61 -10.04
C ASN A 113 -12.36 22.27 -10.80
N CYS A 114 -11.32 21.43 -10.65
CA CYS A 114 -11.23 20.18 -11.41
C CYS A 114 -12.38 19.23 -11.02
N PRO A 115 -13.14 18.68 -11.98
CA PRO A 115 -14.32 17.85 -11.68
C PRO A 115 -13.97 16.44 -11.17
N THR A 116 -12.67 16.15 -11.08
CA THR A 116 -12.10 14.84 -10.77
C THR A 116 -11.57 14.73 -9.34
N ALA A 117 -11.53 15.84 -8.60
CA ALA A 117 -11.20 15.87 -7.18
C ALA A 117 -12.47 15.98 -6.32
N PHE A 118 -12.38 15.55 -5.07
CA PHE A 118 -13.39 15.84 -4.07
C PHE A 118 -13.36 17.32 -3.69
N HIS A 119 -14.52 17.99 -3.70
CA HIS A 119 -14.71 19.36 -3.20
C HIS A 119 -15.64 19.43 -1.98
N GLN A 120 -16.25 18.29 -1.65
CA GLN A 120 -17.16 18.07 -0.54
C GLN A 120 -17.17 16.57 -0.22
N ASP A 121 -17.58 16.20 0.99
CA ASP A 121 -17.67 14.80 1.39
C ASP A 121 -18.72 14.02 0.57
N GLY A 122 -18.47 12.72 0.39
CA GLY A 122 -19.35 11.76 -0.27
C GLY A 122 -19.22 11.68 -1.79
N ASN A 123 -20.04 10.84 -2.41
CA ASN A 123 -19.96 10.46 -3.84
C ASN A 123 -18.68 9.72 -4.24
N ASP A 124 -18.17 8.83 -3.37
CA ASP A 124 -16.91 8.10 -3.59
C ASP A 124 -16.84 7.41 -4.96
N GLY A 125 -17.96 6.84 -5.42
CA GLY A 125 -18.06 6.19 -6.74
C GLY A 125 -17.80 7.11 -7.94
N MET A 126 -17.79 8.44 -7.76
CA MET A 126 -17.51 9.42 -8.81
C MET A 126 -16.04 9.86 -8.83
N TYR A 127 -15.43 10.03 -7.65
CA TYR A 127 -14.12 10.67 -7.50
C TYR A 127 -13.00 9.67 -7.24
N GLN A 128 -13.28 8.59 -6.53
CA GLN A 128 -12.31 7.54 -6.22
C GLN A 128 -12.06 6.62 -7.43
N ILE A 129 -10.82 6.20 -7.60
CA ILE A 129 -10.42 5.08 -8.46
C ILE A 129 -9.96 3.91 -7.60
N GLN A 130 -10.19 2.69 -8.06
CA GLN A 130 -9.85 1.50 -7.29
C GLN A 130 -9.49 0.31 -8.17
N GLU A 131 -8.39 -0.32 -7.80
CA GLU A 131 -7.95 -1.61 -8.30
C GLU A 131 -8.10 -2.64 -7.17
N ALA A 132 -8.73 -3.79 -7.46
CA ALA A 132 -8.93 -4.87 -6.49
C ALA A 132 -8.46 -6.21 -7.07
N ASN A 133 -8.24 -7.18 -6.19
CA ASN A 133 -7.82 -8.54 -6.54
C ASN A 133 -6.47 -8.61 -7.25
N ASN A 134 -5.56 -7.66 -6.97
CA ASN A 134 -4.21 -7.69 -7.50
C ASN A 134 -3.19 -7.59 -6.34
N PRO A 135 -2.48 -8.67 -5.98
CA PRO A 135 -1.49 -8.64 -4.91
C PRO A 135 -0.28 -7.73 -5.21
N ASN A 136 -0.14 -7.29 -6.46
CA ASN A 136 0.85 -6.32 -6.92
C ASN A 136 0.21 -4.95 -7.26
N SER A 137 -1.00 -4.67 -6.75
CA SER A 137 -1.63 -3.38 -6.94
C SER A 137 -0.75 -2.29 -6.34
N GLY A 138 -0.69 -1.16 -7.02
CA GLY A 138 0.19 -0.06 -6.67
C GLY A 138 -0.42 1.25 -7.09
N ILE A 139 0.34 2.33 -6.88
CA ILE A 139 -0.08 3.69 -7.17
C ILE A 139 1.12 4.50 -7.62
N LYS A 140 0.93 5.32 -8.66
CA LYS A 140 1.85 6.38 -9.07
C LYS A 140 1.21 7.72 -8.75
N LEU A 141 1.94 8.56 -8.03
CA LEU A 141 1.62 9.96 -7.79
C LEU A 141 2.55 10.84 -8.62
N GLU A 142 2.00 11.77 -9.36
CA GLU A 142 2.76 12.66 -10.22
C GLU A 142 2.31 14.11 -10.02
N PHE A 143 3.21 14.90 -9.45
CA PHE A 143 2.98 16.31 -9.13
C PHE A 143 3.64 17.22 -10.16
N CYS A 144 2.98 18.34 -10.49
CA CYS A 144 3.42 19.34 -11.47
C CYS A 144 3.72 18.77 -12.87
N TYR A 145 2.80 17.98 -13.41
CA TYR A 145 2.84 17.42 -14.76
C TYR A 145 2.11 18.29 -15.79
#